data_AF-A0A8B8DJU2-F1
#
_entry.id   AF-A0A8B8DJU2-F1
#
_cell.length_a   1.000
_cell.length_b   1.000
_cell.length_c   1.000
_cell.angle_alpha   90.00
_cell.angle_beta   90.00
_cell.angle_gamma   90.00
#
_symmetry.space_group_name_H-M   'P 1'
#
loop_
_entity.id
_entity.type
_entity.pdbx_description
1 polymer ?
#
loop_
_entity_poly.entity_id
_entity_poly.type
_entity_poly.pdbx_seq_one_letter_code
_entity_poly.pdbx_strand_id
1 'polypeptide(L)'
;MSAAVLALCFSFSTEEDSLLSVGPCCLWSTLSGLVKCRCAAVDLRGHGDSCTSDDKDLSAERLSSDVGNIIKEMYGDEAPPIILVGHSMGGAIAVHTAIRHLVPSLIGLVVIDVVEGTAMDALSSMQSFLNGRPNIFKSLEQGIEWCVRSGQVRNLESARVSMVGQLKRVETEETATAELDHQLEAASHSGNTDTILEEEEEEEGENRVKDTKEPSPIPETPPADNAVFKTPASPTNPKEDSHHYTWRIDLGKTEPFWRGWFEGLSMKFLSCQVQKMLLLAGVDRLDKELTIGQMQGKFQMQVLPQCGHAVHEDSPERVAEVLATFLVRNKVAEPTADFHRVFPAC
;
A
#
# COMPACT_ATOMS: atom_id res chain seq x y z
N MET A 1 0.88 -10.68 -2.08
CA MET A 1 2.16 -10.22 -1.49
C MET A 1 2.14 -8.73 -1.67
N SER A 2 2.01 -8.00 -0.57
CA SER A 2 1.95 -6.55 -0.59
C SER A 2 3.17 -5.96 -1.27
N ALA A 3 3.03 -4.75 -1.81
CA ALA A 3 4.16 -3.96 -2.31
C ALA A 3 5.30 -4.04 -1.30
N ALA A 4 6.52 -4.20 -1.79
CA ALA A 4 7.70 -4.26 -0.94
C ALA A 4 7.90 -2.90 -0.25
N VAL A 5 7.23 -2.70 0.89
CA VAL A 5 7.38 -1.51 1.70
C VAL A 5 8.76 -1.59 2.32
N LEU A 6 9.70 -0.85 1.73
CA LEU A 6 10.88 -0.39 2.43
C LEU A 6 10.51 0.95 3.05
N ALA A 7 10.35 1.00 4.37
CA ALA A 7 10.20 2.26 5.06
C ALA A 7 11.52 2.70 5.67
N LEU A 8 11.94 3.90 5.29
CA LEU A 8 13.06 4.61 5.89
C LEU A 8 12.50 5.42 7.07
N CYS A 9 12.83 5.00 8.30
CA CYS A 9 12.52 5.79 9.50
C CYS A 9 13.71 6.70 9.83
N PHE A 10 13.45 8.01 9.95
CA PHE A 10 14.45 9.04 10.27
C PHE A 10 14.28 9.63 11.66
N SER A 11 15.38 10.12 12.24
CA SER A 11 15.44 10.82 13.53
C SER A 11 15.89 12.29 13.39
N PHE A 12 15.07 13.23 13.91
CA PHE A 12 15.25 14.68 14.25
C PHE A 12 15.82 15.67 13.19
N SER A 13 15.49 16.97 13.09
CA SER A 13 14.84 18.00 13.94
C SER A 13 14.21 19.12 13.05
N THR A 14 13.37 19.99 13.64
CA THR A 14 12.73 21.24 13.15
C THR A 14 11.42 21.14 12.35
N GLU A 15 10.50 22.05 12.70
CA GLU A 15 9.04 22.04 12.57
C GLU A 15 8.44 22.24 11.15
N GLU A 16 9.21 22.11 10.06
CA GLU A 16 8.72 22.61 8.74
C GLU A 16 8.65 21.62 7.56
N ASP A 17 9.03 20.35 7.69
CA ASP A 17 8.96 19.41 6.55
C ASP A 17 8.06 18.19 6.82
N SER A 18 6.74 18.43 6.83
CA SER A 18 5.70 17.39 6.90
C SER A 18 5.25 16.85 5.52
N LEU A 19 6.03 17.06 4.45
CA LEU A 19 5.59 16.85 3.06
C LEU A 19 6.51 15.92 2.25
N LEU A 20 6.70 14.69 2.73
CA LEU A 20 7.13 13.57 1.88
C LEU A 20 6.44 12.28 2.33
N SER A 21 5.10 12.31 2.29
CA SER A 21 4.28 11.08 2.36
C SER A 21 4.12 10.55 0.94
N VAL A 22 4.97 9.60 0.56
CA VAL A 22 4.76 8.81 -0.65
C VAL A 22 3.97 7.56 -0.21
N GLY A 23 2.65 7.62 -0.32
CA GLY A 23 1.69 6.54 -0.05
C GLY A 23 1.29 6.35 1.44
N PRO A 24 0.00 6.47 1.81
CA PRO A 24 -0.45 6.31 3.19
C PRO A 24 -0.57 4.83 3.57
N CYS A 25 0.54 4.12 3.76
CA CYS A 25 0.45 2.85 4.49
C CYS A 25 -0.06 3.14 5.91
N CYS A 26 -1.19 2.54 6.31
CA CYS A 26 -1.82 2.75 7.62
C CYS A 26 -0.82 2.66 8.78
N LEU A 27 0.18 1.79 8.65
CA LEU A 27 1.28 1.65 9.61
C LEU A 27 2.05 2.96 9.85
N TRP A 28 2.43 3.70 8.80
CA TRP A 28 3.28 4.88 8.94
C TRP A 28 2.52 6.05 9.55
N SER A 29 1.23 6.20 9.19
CA SER A 29 0.35 7.17 9.84
C SER A 29 0.29 6.93 11.35
N THR A 30 0.08 5.68 11.77
CA THR A 30 0.04 5.32 13.20
C THR A 30 1.40 5.47 13.87
N LEU A 31 2.50 5.09 13.20
CA LEU A 31 3.84 5.21 13.78
C LEU A 31 4.25 6.67 14.03
N SER A 32 3.99 7.56 13.07
CA SER A 32 4.27 9.00 13.21
C SER A 32 3.44 9.66 14.33
N GLY A 33 2.30 9.08 14.68
CA GLY A 33 1.52 9.49 15.86
C GLY A 33 2.17 9.10 17.19
N LEU A 34 2.99 8.04 17.23
CA LEU A 34 3.62 7.50 18.44
C LEU A 34 5.04 8.03 18.67
N VAL A 35 5.79 8.31 17.61
CA VAL A 35 7.18 8.79 17.73
C VAL A 35 7.46 9.88 16.71
N LYS A 36 8.35 10.80 17.07
CA LYS A 36 8.85 11.81 16.13
C LYS A 36 9.81 11.17 15.14
N CYS A 37 9.30 10.80 13.97
CA CYS A 37 10.09 10.27 12.87
C CYS A 37 9.58 10.77 11.50
N ARG A 38 10.46 10.75 10.50
CA ARG A 38 10.03 10.84 9.09
C ARG A 38 9.95 9.44 8.52
N CYS A 39 9.02 9.21 7.60
CA CYS A 39 8.81 7.94 6.94
C CYS A 39 8.89 8.16 5.43
N ALA A 40 9.74 7.40 4.74
CA ALA A 40 9.69 7.31 3.28
C ALA A 40 9.39 5.87 2.90
N ALA A 41 8.21 5.63 2.34
CA ALA A 41 7.84 4.34 1.76
C ALA A 41 8.17 4.38 0.26
N VAL A 42 8.93 3.38 -0.19
CA VAL A 42 9.46 3.35 -1.54
C VAL A 42 8.85 2.20 -2.32
N ASP A 43 8.30 2.50 -3.50
CA ASP A 43 7.95 1.50 -4.48
C ASP A 43 9.21 0.94 -5.13
N LEU A 44 9.49 -0.35 -4.95
CA LEU A 44 10.61 -1.00 -5.61
C LEU A 44 10.38 -1.14 -7.12
N ARG A 45 11.46 -1.37 -7.87
CA ARG A 45 11.43 -1.72 -9.30
C ARG A 45 10.32 -2.73 -9.60
N GLY A 46 9.55 -2.45 -10.66
CA GLY A 46 8.44 -3.29 -11.09
C GLY A 46 7.20 -3.28 -10.17
N HIS A 47 7.19 -2.49 -9.10
CA HIS A 47 6.07 -2.38 -8.14
C HIS A 47 5.55 -0.95 -8.09
N GLY A 48 4.30 -0.80 -7.62
CA GLY A 48 3.63 0.49 -7.42
C GLY A 48 3.79 1.40 -8.64
N ASP A 49 4.19 2.65 -8.44
CA ASP A 49 4.34 3.63 -9.53
C ASP A 49 5.77 3.80 -10.03
N SER A 50 6.70 2.98 -9.53
CA SER A 50 8.10 3.03 -9.97
C SER A 50 8.27 2.67 -11.45
N CYS A 51 8.87 3.59 -12.19
CA CYS A 51 9.23 3.45 -13.60
C CYS A 51 10.74 3.27 -13.73
N THR A 52 11.18 2.23 -14.44
CA THR A 52 12.61 2.02 -14.69
C THR A 52 12.90 1.68 -16.15
N SER A 53 14.17 1.78 -16.56
CA SER A 53 14.59 1.42 -17.92
C SER A 53 14.54 -0.09 -18.21
N ASP A 54 14.59 -0.93 -17.17
CA ASP A 54 14.53 -2.40 -17.29
C ASP A 54 13.89 -3.04 -16.05
N ASP A 55 12.60 -3.35 -16.13
CA ASP A 55 11.85 -3.98 -15.04
C ASP A 55 12.07 -5.50 -14.94
N LYS A 56 12.94 -6.10 -15.76
CA LYS A 56 13.14 -7.57 -15.78
C LYS A 56 14.18 -8.05 -14.77
N ASP A 57 15.17 -7.23 -14.45
CA ASP A 57 16.20 -7.57 -13.45
C ASP A 57 15.71 -7.23 -12.04
N LEU A 58 15.15 -8.24 -11.38
CA LEU A 58 14.71 -8.17 -9.99
C LEU A 58 15.66 -8.96 -9.07
N SER A 59 16.94 -9.06 -9.42
CA SER A 59 17.96 -9.66 -8.55
C SER A 59 18.09 -8.91 -7.22
N ALA A 60 18.55 -9.61 -6.18
CA ALA A 60 18.81 -9.00 -4.88
C ALA A 60 19.80 -7.83 -5.01
N GLU A 61 20.81 -7.98 -5.84
CA GLU A 61 21.85 -6.99 -6.14
C GLU A 61 21.27 -5.75 -6.81
N ARG A 62 20.39 -5.92 -7.81
CA ARG A 62 19.78 -4.77 -8.50
C ARG A 62 18.87 -4.02 -7.55
N LEU A 63 17.94 -4.72 -6.90
CA LEU A 63 16.96 -4.12 -5.99
C LEU A 63 17.61 -3.40 -4.80
N SER A 64 18.63 -4.00 -4.17
CA SER A 64 19.33 -3.32 -3.07
C SER A 64 20.17 -2.13 -3.54
N SER A 65 20.70 -2.17 -4.77
CA SER A 65 21.37 -1.00 -5.36
C SER A 65 20.40 0.13 -5.62
N ASP A 66 19.19 -0.17 -6.10
CA ASP A 66 18.13 0.82 -6.31
C ASP A 66 17.78 1.53 -4.99
N VAL A 67 17.65 0.80 -3.87
CA VAL A 67 17.43 1.39 -2.54
C VAL A 67 18.54 2.36 -2.15
N GLY A 68 19.81 1.97 -2.30
CA GLY A 68 20.95 2.83 -2.01
C GLY A 68 20.97 4.09 -2.88
N ASN A 69 20.64 3.96 -4.16
CA ASN A 69 20.56 5.07 -5.11
C ASN A 69 19.44 6.04 -4.75
N ILE A 70 18.26 5.55 -4.36
CA ILE A 70 17.13 6.39 -3.95
C ILE A 70 17.50 7.22 -2.73
N ILE A 71 18.10 6.61 -1.71
CA ILE A 71 18.55 7.33 -0.50
C ILE A 71 19.60 8.39 -0.85
N LYS A 72 20.56 8.02 -1.71
CA LYS A 72 21.59 8.95 -2.17
C LYS A 72 21.01 10.11 -2.97
N GLU A 73 20.00 9.87 -3.81
CA GLU A 73 19.35 10.94 -4.57
C GLU A 73 18.53 11.86 -3.66
N MET A 74 17.84 11.29 -2.67
CA MET A 74 17.02 12.07 -1.73
C MET A 74 17.84 12.95 -0.78
N TYR A 75 19.02 12.49 -0.33
CA TYR A 75 19.76 13.14 0.75
C TYR A 75 21.22 13.46 0.45
N GLY A 76 21.75 13.01 -0.68
CA GLY A 76 23.18 13.16 -1.02
C GLY A 76 24.10 12.51 0.01
N ASP A 77 25.16 13.23 0.37
CA ASP A 77 26.15 12.79 1.37
C ASP A 77 25.71 13.08 2.82
N GLU A 78 24.65 13.88 3.01
CA GLU A 78 24.13 14.29 4.32
C GLU A 78 22.90 13.46 4.74
N ALA A 79 22.91 12.17 4.38
CA ALA A 79 21.84 11.26 4.75
C ALA A 79 21.65 11.20 6.28
N PRO A 80 20.46 11.55 6.81
CA PRO A 80 20.17 11.42 8.24
C PRO A 80 20.26 9.95 8.70
N PRO A 81 20.21 9.68 10.02
CA PRO A 81 20.19 8.32 10.53
C PRO A 81 18.98 7.55 9.98
N ILE A 82 19.24 6.41 9.34
CA ILE A 82 18.23 5.60 8.65
C ILE A 82 18.02 4.28 9.36
N ILE A 83 16.76 3.87 9.49
CA ILE A 83 16.38 2.49 9.74
C ILE A 83 15.67 1.95 8.52
N LEU A 84 16.13 0.81 8.02
CA LEU A 84 15.45 0.06 6.97
C LEU A 84 14.43 -0.89 7.60
N VAL A 85 13.17 -0.77 7.20
CA VAL A 85 12.10 -1.71 7.58
C VAL A 85 11.61 -2.40 6.32
N GLY A 86 11.66 -3.73 6.25
CA GLY A 86 11.25 -4.48 5.07
C GLY A 86 10.38 -5.70 5.40
N HIS A 87 9.33 -5.92 4.61
CA HIS A 87 8.45 -7.09 4.68
C HIS A 87 8.72 -8.07 3.53
N SER A 88 8.64 -9.38 3.79
CA SER A 88 8.76 -10.41 2.74
C SER A 88 9.99 -10.20 1.84
N MET A 89 9.83 -10.17 0.51
CA MET A 89 10.90 -9.78 -0.42
C MET A 89 11.61 -8.48 0.00
N GLY A 90 10.89 -7.44 0.42
CA GLY A 90 11.46 -6.18 0.89
C GLY A 90 12.34 -6.34 2.15
N GLY A 91 12.03 -7.30 3.02
CA GLY A 91 12.87 -7.67 4.16
C GLY A 91 14.20 -8.27 3.72
N ALA A 92 14.17 -9.14 2.70
CA ALA A 92 15.38 -9.68 2.10
C ALA A 92 16.23 -8.56 1.47
N ILE A 93 15.60 -7.67 0.68
CA ILE A 93 16.30 -6.54 0.05
C ILE A 93 16.90 -5.61 1.10
N ALA A 94 16.20 -5.31 2.20
CA ALA A 94 16.72 -4.49 3.29
C ALA A 94 18.01 -5.08 3.89
N VAL A 95 18.06 -6.40 4.09
CA VAL A 95 19.28 -7.11 4.56
C VAL A 95 20.40 -7.03 3.53
N HIS A 96 20.10 -7.24 2.24
CA HIS A 96 21.09 -7.12 1.16
C HIS A 96 21.64 -5.70 1.03
N THR A 97 20.80 -4.68 1.19
CA THR A 97 21.22 -3.27 1.24
C THR A 97 22.17 -3.01 2.41
N ALA A 98 21.83 -3.53 3.59
CA ALA A 98 22.62 -3.36 4.81
C ALA A 98 23.99 -4.05 4.73
N ILE A 99 24.04 -5.32 4.32
CA ILE A 99 25.29 -6.10 4.27
C ILE A 99 26.24 -5.63 3.17
N ARG A 100 25.71 -5.00 2.12
CA ARG A 100 26.50 -4.38 1.04
C ARG A 100 26.94 -2.95 1.38
N HIS A 101 26.59 -2.44 2.57
CA HIS A 101 26.95 -1.10 3.05
C HIS A 101 26.53 0.03 2.09
N LEU A 102 25.36 -0.11 1.46
CA LEU A 102 24.87 0.87 0.48
C LEU A 102 24.28 2.13 1.11
N VAL A 103 24.04 2.10 2.43
CA VAL A 103 23.48 3.21 3.21
C VAL A 103 24.43 3.50 4.38
N PRO A 104 25.35 4.47 4.24
CA PRO A 104 26.35 4.76 5.27
C PRO A 104 25.75 5.19 6.61
N SER A 105 24.60 5.86 6.59
CA SER A 105 23.89 6.34 7.78
C SER A 105 22.93 5.31 8.39
N LEU A 106 23.01 4.03 7.98
CA LEU A 106 22.15 2.97 8.49
C LEU A 106 22.48 2.66 9.96
N ILE A 107 21.50 2.85 10.83
CA ILE A 107 21.62 2.62 12.27
C ILE A 107 20.75 1.45 12.77
N GLY A 108 19.79 0.99 11.97
CA GLY A 108 18.96 -0.16 12.32
C GLY A 108 18.32 -0.87 11.13
N LEU A 109 17.91 -2.10 11.37
CA LEU A 109 17.33 -2.99 10.38
C LEU A 109 16.18 -3.78 11.01
N VAL A 110 14.98 -3.67 10.42
CA VAL A 110 13.80 -4.39 10.83
C VAL A 110 13.31 -5.27 9.69
N VAL A 111 13.15 -6.57 9.96
CA VAL A 111 12.64 -7.55 9.01
C VAL A 111 11.29 -8.07 9.51
N ILE A 112 10.29 -8.05 8.64
CA ILE A 112 8.91 -8.45 8.94
C ILE A 112 8.55 -9.72 8.16
N ASP A 113 8.18 -10.77 8.89
CA ASP A 113 7.67 -12.05 8.41
C ASP A 113 8.52 -12.76 7.35
N VAL A 114 9.85 -12.77 7.55
CA VAL A 114 10.81 -13.48 6.68
C VAL A 114 11.84 -14.23 7.51
N VAL A 115 11.97 -15.52 7.20
CA VAL A 115 13.06 -16.37 7.68
C VAL A 115 13.49 -17.28 6.55
N GLU A 116 14.80 -17.41 6.33
CA GLU A 116 15.39 -18.15 5.21
C GLU A 116 14.80 -19.56 5.07
N GLY A 117 14.88 -20.38 6.12
CA GLY A 117 14.42 -21.78 6.05
C GLY A 117 12.96 -21.91 5.57
N THR A 118 12.04 -21.19 6.23
CA THR A 118 10.63 -21.22 5.85
C THR A 118 10.35 -20.58 4.48
N ALA A 119 11.11 -19.54 4.10
CA ALA A 119 10.94 -18.90 2.81
C ALA A 119 11.35 -19.85 1.67
N MET A 120 12.47 -20.55 1.84
CA MET A 120 12.98 -21.54 0.89
C MET A 120 12.01 -22.71 0.70
N ASP A 121 11.43 -23.22 1.79
CA ASP A 121 10.42 -24.28 1.73
C ASP A 121 9.14 -23.82 1.01
N ALA A 122 8.75 -22.55 1.22
CA ALA A 122 7.55 -21.97 0.64
C ALA A 122 7.66 -21.65 -0.85
N LEU A 123 8.86 -21.53 -1.44
CA LEU A 123 9.04 -21.15 -2.85
C LEU A 123 8.25 -22.05 -3.82
N SER A 124 8.25 -23.37 -3.56
CA SER A 124 7.54 -24.34 -4.40
C SER A 124 6.01 -24.15 -4.36
N SER A 125 5.46 -23.78 -3.20
CA SER A 125 4.04 -23.53 -3.00
C SER A 125 3.60 -22.17 -3.56
N MET A 126 4.52 -21.20 -3.63
CA MET A 126 4.26 -19.84 -4.06
C MET A 126 3.76 -19.79 -5.50
N GLN A 127 4.36 -20.56 -6.41
CA GLN A 127 3.90 -20.61 -7.81
C GLN A 127 2.44 -21.08 -7.92
N SER A 128 2.08 -22.10 -7.13
CA SER A 128 0.70 -22.61 -7.10
C SER A 128 -0.27 -21.57 -6.56
N PHE A 129 0.13 -20.83 -5.51
CA PHE A 129 -0.66 -19.73 -4.97
C PHE A 129 -0.85 -18.59 -5.98
N LEU A 130 0.21 -18.19 -6.70
CA LEU A 130 0.16 -17.14 -7.72
C LEU A 130 -0.75 -17.53 -8.88
N ASN A 131 -0.66 -18.77 -9.37
CA ASN A 131 -1.51 -19.29 -10.44
C ASN A 131 -3.00 -19.40 -10.05
N GLY A 132 -3.29 -19.46 -8.74
CA GLY A 132 -4.66 -19.48 -8.24
C GLY A 132 -5.33 -18.11 -8.18
N ARG A 133 -4.60 -17.01 -8.42
CA ARG A 133 -5.16 -15.65 -8.38
C ARG A 133 -5.98 -15.36 -9.64
N PRO A 134 -7.05 -14.54 -9.54
CA PRO A 134 -7.70 -13.99 -10.72
C PRO A 134 -6.71 -13.19 -11.55
N ASN A 135 -6.72 -13.38 -12.86
CA ASN A 135 -5.85 -12.63 -13.78
C ASN A 135 -6.39 -11.22 -14.08
N ILE A 136 -7.72 -11.05 -13.97
CA ILE A 136 -8.44 -9.83 -14.32
C ILE A 136 -9.51 -9.56 -13.26
N PHE A 137 -9.64 -8.29 -12.89
CA PHE A 137 -10.71 -7.74 -12.07
C PHE A 137 -11.54 -6.76 -12.90
N LYS A 138 -12.85 -6.73 -12.69
CA LYS A 138 -13.81 -5.84 -13.37
C LYS A 138 -13.76 -4.40 -12.86
N SER A 139 -13.27 -4.21 -11.63
CA SER A 139 -13.08 -2.90 -11.01
C SER A 139 -12.05 -3.02 -9.89
N LEU A 140 -11.56 -1.87 -9.41
CA LEU A 140 -10.66 -1.79 -8.26
C LEU A 140 -11.32 -2.35 -6.99
N GLU A 141 -12.60 -2.06 -6.78
CA GLU A 141 -13.38 -2.53 -5.63
C GLU A 141 -13.46 -4.06 -5.61
N GLN A 142 -13.61 -4.70 -6.78
CA GLN A 142 -13.58 -6.16 -6.87
C GLN A 142 -12.21 -6.73 -6.47
N GLY A 143 -11.13 -6.05 -6.87
CA GLY A 143 -9.77 -6.39 -6.45
C GLY A 143 -9.60 -6.30 -4.93
N ILE A 144 -10.05 -5.20 -4.32
CA ILE A 144 -10.04 -5.00 -2.86
C ILE A 144 -10.87 -6.07 -2.15
N GLU A 145 -12.09 -6.35 -2.64
CA GLU A 145 -12.96 -7.38 -2.08
C GLU A 145 -12.29 -8.76 -2.14
N TRP A 146 -11.68 -9.11 -3.28
CA TRP A 146 -10.94 -10.36 -3.41
C TRP A 146 -9.76 -10.44 -2.45
N CYS A 147 -9.00 -9.36 -2.26
CA CYS A 147 -7.86 -9.30 -1.34
C CYS A 147 -8.27 -9.65 0.09
N VAL A 148 -9.38 -9.08 0.56
CA VAL A 148 -9.91 -9.34 1.89
C VAL A 148 -10.50 -10.73 2.01
N ARG A 149 -11.34 -11.16 1.04
CA ARG A 149 -12.02 -12.46 1.07
C ARG A 149 -11.08 -13.65 0.92
N SER A 150 -10.01 -13.51 0.15
CA SER A 150 -8.96 -14.53 0.03
C SER A 150 -8.08 -14.63 1.27
N GLY A 151 -8.15 -13.65 2.18
CA GLY A 151 -7.31 -13.56 3.37
C GLY A 151 -5.88 -13.11 3.09
N GLN A 152 -5.61 -12.50 1.92
CA GLN A 152 -4.30 -11.91 1.63
C GLN A 152 -3.97 -10.77 2.60
N VAL A 153 -4.95 -9.91 2.84
CA VAL A 153 -4.93 -8.84 3.86
C VAL A 153 -6.26 -8.91 4.59
N ARG A 154 -6.23 -8.91 5.92
CA ARG A 154 -7.43 -9.04 6.77
C ARG A 154 -8.06 -7.69 7.09
N ASN A 155 -7.26 -6.63 7.10
CA ASN A 155 -7.72 -5.28 7.37
C ASN A 155 -8.26 -4.63 6.07
N LEU A 156 -9.55 -4.27 6.07
CA LEU A 156 -10.20 -3.63 4.93
C LEU A 156 -9.63 -2.23 4.63
N GLU A 157 -9.25 -1.47 5.66
CA GLU A 157 -8.68 -0.13 5.49
C GLU A 157 -7.32 -0.21 4.79
N SER A 158 -6.42 -1.06 5.30
CA SER A 158 -5.13 -1.33 4.67
C SER A 158 -5.30 -1.84 3.25
N ALA A 159 -6.22 -2.78 3.00
CA ALA A 159 -6.47 -3.32 1.67
C ALA A 159 -6.95 -2.26 0.67
N ARG A 160 -7.78 -1.29 1.10
CA ARG A 160 -8.23 -0.19 0.24
C ARG A 160 -7.08 0.70 -0.21
N VAL A 161 -6.08 0.89 0.65
CA VAL A 161 -4.92 1.72 0.32
C VAL A 161 -3.85 0.93 -0.43
N SER A 162 -3.58 -0.32 -0.05
CA SER A 162 -2.47 -1.09 -0.62
C SER A 162 -2.79 -1.71 -1.98
N MET A 163 -4.06 -1.96 -2.29
CA MET A 163 -4.45 -2.61 -3.56
C MET A 163 -4.30 -1.68 -4.76
N VAL A 164 -4.31 -0.36 -4.56
CA VAL A 164 -4.22 0.60 -5.68
C VAL A 164 -2.87 0.53 -6.41
N GLY A 165 -1.78 0.30 -5.67
CA GLY A 165 -0.43 0.09 -6.23
C GLY A 165 -0.15 -1.37 -6.65
N GLN A 166 -1.04 -2.32 -6.32
CA GLN A 166 -0.89 -3.73 -6.71
C GLN A 166 -1.61 -4.06 -8.01
N LEU A 167 -2.54 -3.20 -8.45
CA LEU A 167 -3.33 -3.37 -9.66
C LEU A 167 -3.03 -2.25 -10.66
N LYS A 168 -3.14 -2.58 -11.94
CA LYS A 168 -3.06 -1.63 -13.05
C LYS A 168 -4.20 -1.84 -14.02
N ARG A 169 -4.58 -0.78 -14.74
CA ARG A 169 -5.57 -0.86 -15.81
C ARG A 169 -4.99 -1.61 -17.01
N VAL A 170 -5.79 -2.48 -17.61
CA VAL A 170 -5.37 -3.26 -18.78
C VAL A 170 -5.17 -2.36 -20.02
N GLU A 171 -5.88 -1.24 -20.09
CA GLU A 171 -5.87 -0.36 -21.25
C GLU A 171 -4.72 0.66 -21.22
N THR A 172 -4.48 1.29 -20.06
CA THR A 172 -3.49 2.36 -19.90
C THR A 172 -2.18 1.90 -19.30
N GLU A 173 -2.12 0.69 -18.73
CA GLU A 173 -0.98 0.15 -17.96
C GLU A 173 -0.61 0.94 -16.69
N GLU A 174 -1.36 2.01 -16.38
CA GLU A 174 -1.20 2.83 -15.18
C GLU A 174 -1.81 2.12 -13.95
N THR A 175 -1.22 2.36 -12.78
CA THR A 175 -1.81 1.88 -11.51
C THR A 175 -3.09 2.63 -11.19
N ALA A 176 -3.84 2.12 -10.21
CA ALA A 176 -4.99 2.85 -9.69
C ALA A 176 -4.58 4.07 -8.82
N THR A 177 -3.32 4.20 -8.40
CA THR A 177 -2.83 5.38 -7.68
C THR A 177 -2.84 6.61 -8.59
N ALA A 178 -2.31 6.48 -9.82
CA ALA A 178 -2.22 7.58 -10.78
C ALA A 178 -3.60 8.17 -11.13
N GLU A 179 -4.66 7.35 -11.12
CA GLU A 179 -6.03 7.80 -11.31
C GLU A 179 -6.53 8.69 -10.16
N LEU A 180 -6.26 8.30 -8.92
CA LEU A 180 -6.65 9.08 -7.75
C LEU A 180 -5.93 10.45 -7.76
N ASP A 181 -4.65 10.47 -8.13
CA ASP A 181 -3.89 11.71 -8.26
C ASP A 181 -4.47 12.61 -9.35
N HIS A 182 -4.78 12.08 -10.54
CA HIS A 182 -5.43 12.85 -11.61
C HIS A 182 -6.83 13.36 -11.22
N GLN A 183 -7.60 12.60 -10.44
CA GLN A 183 -8.90 13.04 -9.93
C GLN A 183 -8.75 14.15 -8.88
N LEU A 184 -7.75 14.06 -7.99
CA LEU A 184 -7.44 15.08 -7.00
C LEU A 184 -6.90 16.37 -7.66
N GLU A 185 -6.07 16.25 -8.70
CA GLU A 185 -5.60 17.37 -9.52
C GLU A 185 -6.74 18.03 -10.29
N ALA A 186 -7.66 17.25 -10.86
CA ALA A 186 -8.85 17.79 -11.54
C ALA A 186 -9.83 18.47 -10.58
N ALA A 187 -10.02 17.92 -9.38
CA ALA A 187 -10.88 18.51 -8.34
C ALA A 187 -10.29 19.82 -7.77
N SER A 188 -8.97 19.90 -7.61
CA SER A 188 -8.27 21.12 -7.16
C SER A 188 -8.26 22.22 -8.23
N HIS A 189 -8.28 21.87 -9.52
CA HIS A 189 -8.41 22.84 -10.62
C HIS A 189 -9.86 23.32 -10.86
N SER A 190 -10.87 22.61 -10.35
CA SER A 190 -12.29 23.02 -10.44
C SER A 190 -12.73 23.93 -9.29
N GLY A 191 -11.85 24.26 -8.34
CA GLY A 191 -12.18 25.04 -7.14
C GLY A 191 -12.08 26.57 -7.24
N ASN A 192 -11.82 27.15 -8.41
CA ASN A 192 -11.53 28.59 -8.56
C ASN A 192 -12.42 29.32 -9.58
N THR A 193 -13.73 29.07 -9.57
CA THR A 193 -14.73 29.94 -10.20
C THR A 193 -15.83 30.27 -9.22
N ASP A 194 -15.52 31.17 -8.30
CA ASP A 194 -16.52 31.92 -7.56
C ASP A 194 -17.04 33.03 -8.50
N THR A 195 -17.91 32.64 -9.43
CA THR A 195 -18.63 33.59 -10.28
C THR A 195 -19.93 33.95 -9.55
N ILE A 196 -19.88 35.07 -8.84
CA ILE A 196 -21.04 35.78 -8.29
C ILE A 196 -22.01 36.02 -9.46
N LEU A 197 -23.18 35.37 -9.43
CA LEU A 197 -24.30 35.73 -10.28
C LEU A 197 -25.02 36.88 -9.58
N GLU A 198 -24.80 38.10 -10.08
CA GLU A 198 -25.56 39.28 -9.71
C GLU A 198 -27.03 39.10 -10.13
N GLU A 199 -27.94 39.25 -9.16
CA GLU A 199 -29.37 39.34 -9.38
C GLU A 199 -29.70 40.73 -9.95
N GLU A 200 -30.21 40.80 -11.19
CA GLU A 200 -30.82 42.02 -11.73
C GLU A 200 -32.33 41.96 -11.54
N GLU A 201 -32.84 42.92 -10.76
CA GLU A 201 -34.26 43.21 -10.52
C GLU A 201 -34.90 43.87 -11.76
N GLU A 202 -36.08 43.40 -12.17
CA GLU A 202 -37.06 44.22 -12.90
C GLU A 202 -38.47 44.02 -12.31
N GLU A 203 -38.91 45.00 -11.51
CA GLU A 203 -40.32 45.37 -11.30
C GLU A 203 -40.83 46.06 -12.61
N GLU A 204 -42.09 46.12 -13.03
CA GLU A 204 -43.40 46.10 -12.38
C GLU A 204 -44.48 46.03 -13.50
N GLY A 205 -45.71 45.57 -13.22
CA GLY A 205 -46.83 45.76 -14.18
C GLY A 205 -48.08 44.91 -13.95
N GLU A 206 -48.96 45.35 -13.05
CA GLU A 206 -50.25 44.76 -12.66
C GLU A 206 -51.30 44.60 -13.81
N ASN A 207 -52.14 43.55 -13.76
CA ASN A 207 -53.62 43.67 -13.68
C ASN A 207 -54.40 42.33 -13.61
N ARG A 208 -54.83 41.99 -12.38
CA ARG A 208 -56.17 41.63 -11.88
C ARG A 208 -57.32 41.04 -12.78
N VAL A 209 -57.92 39.94 -12.25
CA VAL A 209 -59.37 39.52 -12.18
C VAL A 209 -59.95 38.41 -13.11
N LYS A 210 -60.32 37.28 -12.45
CA LYS A 210 -61.49 36.34 -12.53
C LYS A 210 -62.17 35.96 -13.87
N ASP A 211 -62.41 34.66 -14.10
CA ASP A 211 -63.68 33.92 -13.81
C ASP A 211 -63.82 32.57 -14.59
N THR A 212 -64.20 31.52 -13.86
CA THR A 212 -65.01 30.30 -14.14
C THR A 212 -65.34 29.80 -15.57
N LYS A 213 -65.17 28.48 -15.85
CA LYS A 213 -66.23 27.46 -16.16
C LYS A 213 -65.70 26.13 -16.77
N GLU A 214 -66.21 25.01 -16.25
CA GLU A 214 -66.24 23.62 -16.79
C GLU A 214 -67.30 23.45 -17.94
N PRO A 215 -67.62 22.23 -18.50
CA PRO A 215 -66.82 21.11 -19.08
C PRO A 215 -67.40 20.48 -20.41
N SER A 216 -66.69 19.48 -20.97
CA SER A 216 -67.17 18.33 -21.84
C SER A 216 -67.45 18.56 -23.35
N PRO A 217 -67.54 17.52 -24.25
CA PRO A 217 -67.57 16.06 -24.04
C PRO A 217 -66.73 15.15 -24.98
N ILE A 218 -66.66 13.87 -24.61
CA ILE A 218 -66.10 12.68 -25.29
C ILE A 218 -67.02 12.19 -26.43
N PRO A 219 -66.49 11.48 -27.45
CA PRO A 219 -67.22 10.28 -27.92
C PRO A 219 -66.33 9.04 -28.18
N GLU A 220 -66.67 7.97 -27.47
CA GLU A 220 -66.89 6.56 -27.88
C GLU A 220 -65.93 5.84 -28.84
N THR A 221 -65.40 4.71 -28.35
CA THR A 221 -64.79 3.57 -29.09
C THR A 221 -65.86 2.62 -29.63
N PRO A 222 -65.56 1.79 -30.67
CA PRO A 222 -65.32 0.35 -30.41
C PRO A 222 -64.30 -0.28 -31.43
N PRO A 223 -64.10 -1.62 -31.54
CA PRO A 223 -63.07 -2.35 -30.81
C PRO A 223 -62.07 -3.16 -31.68
N ALA A 224 -60.99 -3.58 -31.02
CA ALA A 224 -60.15 -4.77 -31.26
C ALA A 224 -59.55 -5.04 -32.65
N ASP A 225 -58.22 -4.94 -32.77
CA ASP A 225 -57.39 -6.09 -33.17
C ASP A 225 -55.88 -5.84 -32.97
N ASN A 226 -55.22 -6.83 -32.35
CA ASN A 226 -53.80 -7.21 -32.43
C ASN A 226 -52.72 -6.13 -32.17
N ALA A 227 -52.50 -5.79 -30.90
CA ALA A 227 -51.26 -5.15 -30.46
C ALA A 227 -50.26 -6.21 -29.96
N VAL A 228 -49.24 -6.46 -30.78
CA VAL A 228 -47.97 -7.10 -30.39
C VAL A 228 -47.39 -6.34 -29.19
N PHE A 229 -47.13 -7.04 -28.09
CA PHE A 229 -46.46 -6.49 -26.91
C PHE A 229 -45.05 -6.04 -27.31
N LYS A 230 -44.86 -4.72 -27.52
CA LYS A 230 -43.52 -4.13 -27.63
C LYS A 230 -42.97 -4.02 -26.21
N THR A 231 -42.05 -4.93 -25.89
CA THR A 231 -41.18 -4.84 -24.71
C THR A 231 -40.56 -3.44 -24.66
N PRO A 232 -40.52 -2.75 -23.50
CA PRO A 232 -39.82 -1.48 -23.39
C PRO A 232 -38.38 -1.65 -23.88
N ALA A 233 -37.92 -0.75 -24.73
CA ALA A 233 -36.52 -0.71 -25.14
C ALA A 233 -35.65 -0.68 -23.87
N SER A 234 -34.69 -1.61 -23.79
CA SER A 234 -33.66 -1.61 -22.76
C SER A 234 -33.11 -0.19 -22.60
N PRO A 235 -32.80 0.26 -21.37
CA PRO A 235 -32.01 1.47 -21.23
C PRO A 235 -30.76 1.24 -22.06
N THR A 236 -30.53 2.12 -23.03
CA THR A 236 -29.30 2.16 -23.79
C THR A 236 -28.17 2.21 -22.77
N ASN A 237 -27.38 1.13 -22.71
CA ASN A 237 -26.18 1.08 -21.90
C ASN A 237 -25.41 2.38 -22.15
N PRO A 238 -25.15 3.23 -21.13
CA PRO A 238 -24.00 4.11 -21.25
C PRO A 238 -22.83 3.17 -21.54
N LYS A 239 -22.01 3.51 -22.55
CA LYS A 239 -20.84 2.73 -22.97
C LYS A 239 -20.24 2.03 -21.75
N GLU A 240 -20.24 0.69 -21.75
CA GLU A 240 -19.47 -0.06 -20.76
C GLU A 240 -18.01 0.25 -21.05
N ASP A 241 -17.50 1.35 -20.52
CA ASP A 241 -16.08 1.56 -20.30
C ASP A 241 -15.69 0.50 -19.25
N SER A 242 -15.53 -0.74 -19.70
CA SER A 242 -15.21 -1.86 -18.85
C SER A 242 -13.75 -1.75 -18.45
N HIS A 243 -13.49 -0.90 -17.46
CA HIS A 243 -12.16 -0.67 -16.91
C HIS A 243 -11.69 -1.92 -16.18
N HIS A 244 -11.05 -2.82 -16.94
CA HIS A 244 -10.48 -4.03 -16.40
C HIS A 244 -9.14 -3.74 -15.74
N TYR A 245 -8.91 -4.34 -14.58
CA TYR A 245 -7.66 -4.28 -13.86
C TYR A 245 -6.95 -5.63 -13.90
N THR A 246 -5.63 -5.61 -13.90
CA THR A 246 -4.78 -6.80 -13.76
C THR A 246 -3.67 -6.51 -12.74
N TRP A 247 -2.91 -7.52 -12.35
CA TRP A 247 -1.78 -7.35 -11.44
C TRP A 247 -0.72 -6.44 -12.06
N ARG A 248 -0.21 -5.48 -11.28
CA ARG A 248 0.89 -4.58 -11.70
C ARG A 248 2.09 -5.37 -12.20
N ILE A 249 2.45 -6.43 -11.47
CA ILE A 249 3.56 -7.33 -11.77
C ILE A 249 3.11 -8.79 -11.81
N ASP A 250 3.59 -9.50 -12.83
CA ASP A 250 3.52 -10.96 -12.87
C ASP A 250 4.64 -11.53 -12.01
N LEU A 251 4.35 -11.68 -10.73
CA LEU A 251 5.34 -12.13 -9.75
C LEU A 251 5.84 -13.54 -10.06
N GLY A 252 5.08 -14.37 -10.78
CA GLY A 252 5.49 -15.72 -11.16
C GLY A 252 6.70 -15.72 -12.11
N LYS A 253 6.87 -14.67 -12.92
CA LYS A 253 8.06 -14.49 -13.78
C LYS A 253 9.33 -14.15 -13.03
N THR A 254 9.21 -13.79 -11.75
CA THR A 254 10.35 -13.40 -10.90
C THR A 254 10.96 -14.60 -10.16
N GLU A 255 10.38 -15.80 -10.32
CA GLU A 255 10.85 -17.06 -9.74
C GLU A 255 12.38 -17.30 -9.85
N PRO A 256 13.05 -16.99 -10.98
CA PRO A 256 14.50 -17.17 -11.10
C PRO A 256 15.32 -16.39 -10.05
N PHE A 257 14.78 -15.31 -9.49
CA PHE A 257 15.46 -14.46 -8.51
C PHE A 257 15.18 -14.83 -7.06
N TRP A 258 14.11 -15.59 -6.78
CA TRP A 258 13.64 -15.86 -5.41
C TRP A 258 14.70 -16.50 -4.53
N ARG A 259 15.42 -17.48 -5.08
CA ARG A 259 16.54 -18.14 -4.38
C ARG A 259 17.61 -17.13 -3.97
N GLY A 260 17.97 -16.20 -4.85
CA GLY A 260 18.96 -15.16 -4.57
C GLY A 260 18.49 -14.15 -3.51
N TRP A 261 17.18 -13.95 -3.35
CA TRP A 261 16.65 -13.10 -2.28
C TRP A 261 16.87 -13.73 -0.91
N PHE A 262 16.60 -15.03 -0.75
CA PHE A 262 16.52 -15.66 0.57
C PHE A 262 17.74 -16.52 0.94
N GLU A 263 18.56 -16.98 -0.01
CA GLU A 263 19.71 -17.84 0.29
C GLU A 263 20.77 -17.12 1.15
N GLY A 264 21.10 -17.73 2.29
CA GLY A 264 22.00 -17.18 3.30
C GLY A 264 21.48 -15.95 4.02
N LEU A 265 20.19 -15.61 3.87
CA LEU A 265 19.61 -14.39 4.41
C LEU A 265 19.72 -14.31 5.93
N SER A 266 19.53 -15.42 6.64
CA SER A 266 19.59 -15.45 8.11
C SER A 266 20.99 -15.08 8.62
N MET A 267 22.03 -15.62 7.98
CA MET A 267 23.42 -15.27 8.31
C MET A 267 23.79 -13.84 7.91
N LYS A 268 23.31 -13.35 6.76
CA LYS A 268 23.51 -11.95 6.35
C LYS A 268 22.87 -10.98 7.35
N PHE A 269 21.63 -11.25 7.78
CA PHE A 269 20.93 -10.46 8.79
C PHE A 269 21.73 -10.42 10.10
N LEU A 270 22.16 -11.59 10.60
CA LEU A 270 22.95 -11.66 11.85
C LEU A 270 24.30 -10.95 11.77
N SER A 271 24.90 -10.87 10.57
CA SER A 271 26.21 -10.24 10.34
C SER A 271 26.15 -8.71 10.25
N CYS A 272 24.96 -8.13 10.04
CA CYS A 272 24.79 -6.67 9.95
C CYS A 272 25.07 -6.00 11.30
N GLN A 273 25.99 -5.03 11.32
CA GLN A 273 26.47 -4.34 12.53
C GLN A 273 25.59 -3.13 12.91
N VAL A 274 24.28 -3.35 12.97
CA VAL A 274 23.27 -2.34 13.33
C VAL A 274 22.28 -2.92 14.34
N GLN A 275 21.43 -2.07 14.92
CA GLN A 275 20.34 -2.56 15.77
C GLN A 275 19.34 -3.33 14.94
N LYS A 276 18.98 -4.54 15.37
CA LYS A 276 18.19 -5.47 14.56
C LYS A 276 16.91 -5.85 15.26
N MET A 277 15.82 -5.89 14.50
CA MET A 277 14.54 -6.44 14.94
C MET A 277 13.98 -7.41 13.91
N LEU A 278 13.41 -8.51 14.39
CA LEU A 278 12.63 -9.46 13.61
C LEU A 278 11.20 -9.50 14.16
N LEU A 279 10.22 -9.24 13.29
CA LEU A 279 8.80 -9.29 13.62
C LEU A 279 8.16 -10.48 12.89
N LEU A 280 7.56 -11.41 13.62
CA LEU A 280 6.98 -12.63 13.04
C LEU A 280 5.49 -12.74 13.35
N ALA A 281 4.71 -13.32 12.42
CA ALA A 281 3.34 -13.71 12.70
C ALA A 281 3.24 -14.95 13.63
N GLY A 282 4.30 -15.77 13.68
CA GLY A 282 4.38 -16.99 14.48
C GLY A 282 5.82 -17.37 14.83
N VAL A 283 6.02 -18.03 15.98
CA VAL A 283 7.33 -18.50 16.48
C VAL A 283 7.87 -19.72 15.74
N ASP A 284 6.98 -20.47 15.09
CA ASP A 284 7.25 -21.66 14.29
C ASP A 284 8.09 -21.37 13.03
N ARG A 285 8.42 -20.11 12.78
CA ARG A 285 9.12 -19.65 11.59
C ARG A 285 10.63 -19.54 11.74
N LEU A 286 11.18 -19.59 12.96
CA LEU A 286 12.63 -19.45 13.14
C LEU A 286 13.39 -20.67 12.60
N ASP A 287 14.41 -20.41 11.79
CA ASP A 287 15.39 -21.43 11.40
C ASP A 287 16.46 -21.58 12.48
N LYS A 288 17.38 -22.53 12.25
CA LYS A 288 18.46 -22.86 13.18
C LYS A 288 19.35 -21.64 13.47
N GLU A 289 19.74 -20.88 12.44
CA GLU A 289 20.68 -19.77 12.59
C GLU A 289 20.05 -18.62 13.38
N LEU A 290 18.82 -18.24 13.05
CA LEU A 290 18.09 -17.20 13.79
C LEU A 290 17.73 -17.65 15.21
N THR A 291 17.43 -18.93 15.42
CA THR A 291 17.22 -19.48 16.77
C THR A 291 18.48 -19.30 17.63
N ILE A 292 19.65 -19.69 17.11
CA ILE A 292 20.93 -19.50 17.81
C ILE A 292 21.20 -18.02 18.04
N GLY A 293 21.00 -17.17 17.01
CA GLY A 293 21.21 -15.74 17.10
C GLY A 293 20.30 -15.06 18.12
N GLN A 294 19.04 -15.49 18.22
CA GLN A 294 18.07 -15.01 19.19
C GLN A 294 18.46 -15.41 20.61
N MET A 295 18.84 -16.67 20.83
CA MET A 295 19.33 -17.15 22.13
C MET A 295 20.60 -16.44 22.58
N GLN A 296 21.43 -15.97 21.64
CA GLN A 296 22.61 -15.15 21.89
C GLN A 296 22.30 -13.65 22.08
N GLY A 297 21.03 -13.23 21.96
CA GLY A 297 20.62 -11.83 22.09
C GLY A 297 21.12 -10.91 20.96
N LYS A 298 21.37 -11.45 19.75
CA LYS A 298 21.92 -10.69 18.61
C LYS A 298 20.91 -9.74 17.96
N PHE A 299 19.63 -9.94 18.18
CA PHE A 299 18.54 -9.10 17.68
C PHE A 299 17.35 -9.13 18.63
N GLN A 300 16.45 -8.15 18.50
CA GLN A 300 15.17 -8.16 19.19
C GLN A 300 14.15 -8.94 18.36
N MET A 301 13.40 -9.84 18.98
CA MET A 301 12.31 -10.55 18.32
C MET A 301 10.98 -10.17 18.96
N GLN A 302 9.97 -9.94 18.13
CA GLN A 302 8.59 -9.81 18.58
C GLN A 302 7.69 -10.69 17.73
N VAL A 303 6.71 -11.30 18.37
CA VAL A 303 5.72 -12.14 17.71
C VAL A 303 4.36 -11.46 17.84
N LEU A 304 3.67 -11.32 16.72
CA LEU A 304 2.31 -10.79 16.66
C LEU A 304 1.39 -11.91 16.16
N PRO A 305 0.85 -12.73 17.08
CA PRO A 305 -0.05 -13.82 16.69
C PRO A 305 -1.32 -13.25 16.05
N GLN A 306 -2.06 -14.11 15.35
CA GLN A 306 -3.35 -13.79 14.70
C GLN A 306 -3.25 -12.89 13.46
N CYS A 307 -2.05 -12.55 13.00
CA CYS A 307 -1.84 -11.93 11.70
C CYS A 307 -1.67 -13.00 10.60
N GLY A 308 -2.07 -12.66 9.38
CA GLY A 308 -1.70 -13.40 8.17
C GLY A 308 -0.28 -13.07 7.74
N HIS A 309 -0.02 -13.11 6.43
CA HIS A 309 1.31 -12.87 5.89
C HIS A 309 1.72 -11.39 5.96
N ALA A 310 0.81 -10.46 5.70
CA ALA A 310 1.07 -9.03 5.74
C ALA A 310 0.77 -8.46 7.14
N VAL A 311 1.59 -8.81 8.14
CA VAL A 311 1.40 -8.40 9.55
C VAL A 311 1.23 -6.89 9.70
N HIS A 312 1.98 -6.12 8.92
CA HIS A 312 1.95 -4.65 8.91
C HIS A 312 0.67 -4.06 8.33
N GLU A 313 -0.05 -4.80 7.48
CA GLU A 313 -1.37 -4.41 6.98
C GLU A 313 -2.50 -4.93 7.87
N ASP A 314 -2.35 -6.13 8.42
CA ASP A 314 -3.38 -6.78 9.23
C ASP A 314 -3.53 -6.14 10.61
N SER A 315 -2.45 -5.62 11.20
CA SER A 315 -2.45 -4.98 12.52
C SER A 315 -1.46 -3.82 12.58
N PRO A 316 -1.67 -2.76 11.79
CA PRO A 316 -0.75 -1.63 11.69
C PRO A 316 -0.48 -0.97 13.03
N GLU A 317 -1.46 -0.90 13.94
CA GLU A 317 -1.31 -0.29 15.26
C GLU A 317 -0.33 -1.07 16.13
N ARG A 318 -0.47 -2.40 16.17
CA ARG A 318 0.45 -3.27 16.94
C ARG A 318 1.85 -3.24 16.37
N VAL A 319 1.99 -3.23 15.04
CA VAL A 319 3.31 -3.09 14.42
C VAL A 319 3.91 -1.73 14.75
N ALA A 320 3.12 -0.64 14.70
CA ALA A 320 3.57 0.70 15.08
C ALA A 320 4.04 0.76 16.54
N GLU A 321 3.30 0.19 17.49
CA GLU A 321 3.69 0.14 18.91
C GLU A 321 5.03 -0.57 19.12
N VAL A 322 5.24 -1.70 18.45
CA VAL A 322 6.48 -2.49 18.53
C VAL A 322 7.65 -1.72 17.93
N LEU A 323 7.45 -1.11 16.75
CA LEU A 323 8.45 -0.27 16.10
C LEU A 323 8.78 0.96 16.95
N ALA A 324 7.78 1.69 17.43
CA ALA A 324 7.95 2.83 18.32
C ALA A 324 8.75 2.46 19.58
N THR A 325 8.43 1.32 20.20
CA THR A 325 9.17 0.81 21.35
C THR A 325 10.63 0.51 21.00
N PHE A 326 10.89 -0.09 19.84
CA PHE A 326 12.26 -0.31 19.35
C PHE A 326 13.02 0.99 19.12
N LEU A 327 12.39 1.98 18.48
CA LEU A 327 12.99 3.28 18.19
C LEU A 327 13.33 4.04 19.48
N VAL A 328 12.40 4.12 20.43
CA VAL A 328 12.60 4.81 21.71
C VAL A 328 13.61 4.07 22.58
N ARG A 329 13.55 2.73 22.64
CA ARG A 329 14.51 1.91 23.40
C ARG A 329 15.95 2.12 22.92
N ASN A 330 16.15 2.18 21.61
CA ASN A 330 17.46 2.37 21.01
C ASN A 330 17.88 3.84 20.92
N LYS A 331 17.10 4.76 21.51
CA LYS A 331 17.33 6.22 21.47
C LYS A 331 17.43 6.76 20.05
N VAL A 332 16.68 6.16 19.14
CA VAL A 332 16.61 6.58 17.74
C VAL A 332 15.50 7.59 17.54
N ALA A 333 14.40 7.55 18.28
CA ALA A 333 13.34 8.56 18.18
C ALA A 333 12.86 9.00 19.57
N GLU A 334 12.32 10.21 19.67
CA GLU A 334 11.61 10.66 20.87
C GLU A 334 10.15 10.22 20.78
N PRO A 335 9.57 9.79 21.90
CA PRO A 335 8.15 9.49 21.98
C PRO A 335 7.30 10.77 21.85
N THR A 336 6.11 10.65 21.28
CA THR A 336 5.05 11.66 21.38
C THR A 336 4.29 11.51 22.72
N ALA A 337 3.31 12.39 22.97
CA ALA A 337 2.48 12.33 24.18
C ALA A 337 1.64 11.04 24.26
N ASP A 338 1.28 10.46 23.10
CA ASP A 338 0.40 9.28 23.01
C ASP A 338 1.15 7.95 23.14
N PHE A 339 2.50 7.99 23.18
CA PHE A 339 3.31 6.79 23.31
C PHE A 339 3.28 6.22 24.73
N HIS A 340 2.73 5.02 24.83
CA HIS A 340 2.77 4.22 26.04
C HIS A 340 3.80 3.09 25.86
N ARG A 341 4.80 3.04 26.74
CA ARG A 341 5.86 2.04 26.64
C ARG A 341 5.29 0.65 26.94
N VAL A 342 5.11 -0.15 25.90
CA VAL A 342 4.69 -1.54 26.04
C VAL A 342 5.93 -2.38 26.39
N PHE A 343 5.99 -2.89 27.63
CA PHE A 343 7.00 -3.87 27.98
C PHE A 343 6.60 -5.23 27.39
N PRO A 344 7.52 -5.97 26.74
CA PRO A 344 7.22 -7.32 26.31
C PRO A 344 6.78 -8.14 27.53
N ALA A 345 5.60 -8.75 27.47
CA ALA A 345 5.22 -9.75 28.45
C ALA A 345 6.22 -10.93 28.33
N CYS A 346 6.87 -11.27 29.44
CA CYS A 346 7.89 -12.31 29.53
C CYS A 346 7.35 -13.70 29.19
#